data_AF-A0A7K3H1T7-F1
#
_entry.id   AF-A0A7K3H1T7-F1
#
_cell.length_a   1.000
_cell.length_b   1.000
_cell.length_c   1.000
_cell.angle_alpha   90.00
_cell.angle_beta   90.00
_cell.angle_gamma   90.00
#
_symmetry.space_group_name_H-M   'P 1'
#
loop_
_entity.id
_entity.type
_entity.pdbx_description
1 polymer ?
#
loop_
_entity_poly.entity_id
_entity_poly.type
_entity_poly.pdbx_seq_one_letter_code
_entity_poly.pdbx_strand_id
1 'polypeptide(L)'
;AVTPGLGEGVPAARELGMPVLAGVMTPTDILTARTLGATALKIFPAAQAGGPDYVKALRGPFPHEPLVPVGGVDEAAARAHLAA
;
A
#
# COMPACT_ATOMS: atom_id res chain seq x y z
N ALA A 1 8.84 4.31 9.19
CA ALA A 1 9.56 3.28 8.42
C ALA A 1 8.88 3.05 7.07
N VAL A 2 9.63 2.60 6.06
CA VAL A 2 9.08 2.21 4.74
C VAL A 2 9.67 0.86 4.38
N THR A 3 8.83 -0.10 3.96
CA THR A 3 9.28 -1.43 3.58
C THR A 3 8.98 -1.72 2.09
N PRO A 4 9.78 -2.56 1.41
CA PRO A 4 9.45 -2.99 0.04
C PRO A 4 8.35 -4.06 0.02
N GLY A 5 8.16 -4.79 1.11
CA GLY A 5 7.14 -5.83 1.28
C GLY A 5 6.76 -5.98 2.75
N LEU A 6 5.91 -6.96 3.05
CA LEU A 6 5.41 -7.22 4.40
C LEU A 6 6.42 -8.05 5.21
N GLY A 7 6.55 -7.75 6.51
CA GLY A 7 7.42 -8.50 7.41
C GLY A 7 7.57 -7.86 8.80
N GLU A 8 8.45 -8.44 9.62
CA GLU A 8 8.67 -8.09 11.04
C GLU A 8 9.03 -6.61 11.30
N GLY A 9 9.47 -5.89 10.28
CA GLY A 9 9.72 -4.44 10.39
C GLY A 9 8.46 -3.62 10.68
N VAL A 10 7.26 -4.13 10.34
CA VAL A 10 5.99 -3.45 10.60
C VAL A 10 5.66 -3.42 12.10
N PRO A 11 5.56 -4.56 12.81
CA PRO A 11 5.30 -4.54 14.26
C PRO A 11 6.44 -3.86 15.03
N ALA A 12 7.71 -4.06 14.63
CA ALA A 12 8.84 -3.37 15.27
C ALA A 12 8.75 -1.84 15.17
N ALA A 13 8.38 -1.30 14.00
CA ALA A 13 8.16 0.13 13.85
C ALA A 13 7.00 0.64 14.71
N ARG A 14 5.90 -0.14 14.79
CA ARG A 14 4.74 0.19 15.62
C ARG A 14 5.09 0.26 17.10
N GLU A 15 5.86 -0.70 17.62
CA GLU A 15 6.32 -0.73 19.01
C GLU A 15 7.19 0.47 19.38
N LEU A 16 7.97 0.98 18.43
CA LEU A 16 8.76 2.20 18.58
C LEU A 16 7.94 3.49 18.40
N GLY A 17 6.62 3.40 18.20
CA GLY A 17 5.76 4.56 17.94
C GLY A 17 6.01 5.22 16.58
N MET A 18 6.67 4.53 15.65
CA MET A 18 7.00 5.06 14.33
C MET A 18 5.92 4.68 13.31
N PRO A 19 5.36 5.63 12.54
CA PRO A 19 4.45 5.31 11.47
C PRO A 19 5.15 4.46 10.40
N VAL A 20 4.45 3.47 9.84
CA VAL A 20 5.00 2.55 8.84
C VAL A 20 4.14 2.48 7.58
N LEU A 21 4.81 2.73 6.45
CA LEU A 21 4.27 2.51 5.11
C LEU A 21 4.71 1.11 4.65
N ALA A 22 3.83 0.13 4.84
CA ALA A 22 4.12 -1.28 4.61
C ALA A 22 3.91 -1.67 3.14
N GLY A 23 4.90 -2.29 2.51
CA GLY A 23 4.76 -2.84 1.16
C GLY A 23 3.76 -3.99 1.12
N VAL A 24 2.77 -3.91 0.23
CA VAL A 24 1.75 -4.94 0.00
C VAL A 24 1.48 -5.08 -1.50
N MET A 25 1.03 -6.26 -1.93
CA MET A 25 0.56 -6.46 -3.30
C MET A 25 -0.89 -6.96 -3.31
N THR A 26 -1.25 -7.90 -2.45
CA THR A 26 -2.50 -8.64 -2.53
C THR A 26 -3.51 -8.28 -1.43
N PRO A 27 -4.80 -8.64 -1.56
CA PRO A 27 -5.77 -8.54 -0.46
C PRO A 27 -5.31 -9.23 0.83
N THR A 28 -4.62 -10.36 0.74
CA THR A 28 -4.04 -11.06 1.90
C THR A 28 -2.99 -10.20 2.60
N ASP A 29 -2.11 -9.54 1.83
CA ASP A 29 -1.09 -8.65 2.39
C ASP A 29 -1.74 -7.45 3.09
N ILE A 30 -2.80 -6.88 2.50
CA ILE A 30 -3.55 -5.75 3.08
C ILE A 30 -4.13 -6.14 4.45
N LEU A 31 -4.84 -7.27 4.54
CA LEU A 31 -5.42 -7.76 5.79
C LEU A 31 -4.35 -8.05 6.85
N THR A 32 -3.22 -8.62 6.43
CA THR A 32 -2.11 -8.92 7.32
C THR A 32 -1.44 -7.63 7.81
N ALA A 33 -1.17 -6.67 6.93
CA ALA A 33 -0.58 -5.38 7.28
C ALA A 33 -1.45 -4.57 8.23
N ARG A 34 -2.78 -4.58 8.05
CA ARG A 34 -3.74 -3.98 8.99
C ARG A 34 -3.58 -4.59 10.39
N THR A 35 -3.50 -5.91 10.46
CA THR A 35 -3.36 -6.64 11.74
C THR A 35 -2.03 -6.33 12.42
N LEU A 36 -0.95 -6.17 11.64
CA LEU A 36 0.37 -5.77 12.14
C LEU A 36 0.46 -4.28 12.52
N GLY A 37 -0.60 -3.49 12.28
CA GLY A 37 -0.66 -2.09 12.65
C GLY A 37 0.06 -1.15 11.69
N ALA A 38 0.05 -1.46 10.39
CA ALA A 38 0.55 -0.56 9.37
C ALA A 38 -0.21 0.78 9.36
N THR A 39 0.50 1.88 9.15
CA THR A 39 -0.09 3.22 9.05
C THR A 39 -0.62 3.50 7.64
N ALA A 40 0.09 3.00 6.62
CA ALA A 40 -0.27 3.12 5.23
C ALA A 40 0.20 1.90 4.44
N LEU A 41 -0.43 1.65 3.28
CA LEU A 41 -0.22 0.46 2.47
C LEU A 41 0.40 0.85 1.13
N LYS A 42 1.67 0.52 0.95
CA LYS A 42 2.42 0.78 -0.28
C LYS A 42 2.15 -0.32 -1.30
N ILE A 43 1.36 0.00 -2.32
CA ILE A 43 1.17 -0.88 -3.48
C ILE A 43 2.44 -0.78 -4.33
N PHE A 44 3.27 -1.82 -4.34
CA PHE A 44 4.57 -1.76 -4.99
C PHE A 44 5.01 -3.09 -5.60
N PRO A 45 5.51 -3.10 -6.85
CA PRO A 45 5.60 -1.96 -7.79
C PRO A 45 4.27 -1.71 -8.53
N ALA A 46 3.73 -0.49 -8.43
CA ALA A 46 2.36 -0.18 -8.84
C ALA A 46 2.11 -0.32 -10.35
N ALA A 47 3.03 0.16 -11.21
CA ALA A 47 2.85 0.08 -12.66
C ALA A 47 2.72 -1.37 -13.16
N GLN A 48 3.59 -2.26 -12.67
CA GLN A 48 3.61 -3.69 -13.03
C GLN A 48 2.45 -4.46 -12.42
N ALA A 49 1.86 -3.96 -11.33
CA ALA A 49 0.67 -4.54 -10.70
C ALA A 49 -0.64 -4.21 -11.45
N GLY A 50 -0.59 -3.41 -12.52
CA GLY A 50 -1.77 -2.94 -13.25
C GLY A 50 -2.16 -1.49 -12.97
N GLY A 51 -1.32 -0.73 -12.25
CA GLY A 51 -1.45 0.72 -12.12
C GLY A 51 -2.78 1.16 -11.49
N PRO A 52 -3.39 2.26 -11.98
CA PRO A 52 -4.63 2.80 -11.43
C PRO A 52 -5.79 1.81 -11.39
N ASP A 53 -5.93 0.94 -12.40
CA ASP A 53 -7.00 -0.05 -12.45
C ASP A 53 -6.90 -1.06 -11.31
N TYR A 54 -5.67 -1.44 -10.94
CA TYR A 54 -5.46 -2.32 -9.79
C TYR A 54 -5.81 -1.64 -8.47
N VAL A 55 -5.41 -0.37 -8.29
CA VAL A 55 -5.78 0.40 -7.10
C VAL A 55 -7.30 0.55 -7.00
N LYS A 56 -7.98 0.83 -8.11
CA LYS A 56 -9.44 0.90 -8.19
C LYS A 56 -10.09 -0.44 -7.82
N ALA A 57 -9.56 -1.56 -8.30
CA ALA A 57 -10.07 -2.88 -7.95
C ALA A 57 -9.95 -3.17 -6.43
N LEU A 58 -8.84 -2.75 -5.81
CA LEU A 58 -8.64 -2.87 -4.36
C LEU A 58 -9.59 -1.97 -3.55
N ARG A 59 -9.97 -0.80 -4.06
CA ARG A 59 -10.93 0.09 -3.40
C ARG A 59 -12.32 -0.53 -3.22
N GLY A 60 -12.71 -1.51 -4.04
CA GLY A 60 -13.97 -2.25 -3.89
C GLY A 60 -14.12 -2.88 -2.49
N PRO A 61 -13.25 -3.84 -2.11
CA PRO A 61 -13.24 -4.43 -0.77
C PRO A 61 -12.59 -3.56 0.31
N PHE A 62 -11.72 -2.61 -0.05
CA PHE A 62 -10.94 -1.80 0.89
C PHE A 62 -11.14 -0.28 0.70
N PRO A 63 -12.36 0.24 0.81
CA PRO A 63 -12.68 1.64 0.43
C PRO A 63 -11.90 2.67 1.26
N HIS A 64 -11.61 2.36 2.52
CA HIS A 64 -11.01 3.29 3.47
C HIS A 64 -9.53 3.02 3.77
N GLU A 65 -8.91 2.03 3.13
CA GLU A 65 -7.49 1.76 3.38
C GLU A 65 -6.61 2.89 2.82
N PRO A 66 -5.57 3.31 3.54
CA PRO A 66 -4.59 4.29 3.07
C PRO A 66 -3.63 3.67 2.05
N LEU A 67 -4.13 3.39 0.85
CA LEU A 67 -3.37 2.86 -0.28
C LEU A 67 -2.49 3.94 -0.91
N VAL A 68 -1.20 3.64 -1.10
CA VAL A 68 -0.19 4.51 -1.68
C VAL A 68 0.50 3.77 -2.84
N PRO A 69 0.16 4.04 -4.11
CA PRO A 69 0.84 3.45 -5.25
C PRO A 69 2.26 3.99 -5.37
N VAL A 70 3.25 3.09 -5.46
CA VAL A 70 4.67 3.44 -5.58
C VAL A 70 5.33 2.57 -6.65
N GLY A 71 6.23 3.17 -7.43
CA GLY A 71 6.98 2.49 -8.49
C GLY A 71 6.27 2.62 -9.84
N GLY A 72 6.91 3.35 -10.78
CA GLY A 72 6.34 3.63 -12.11
C GLY A 72 5.17 4.60 -12.10
N VAL A 73 5.13 5.54 -11.14
CA VAL A 73 4.10 6.58 -11.04
C VAL A 73 4.66 7.90 -11.56
N ASP A 74 4.32 8.23 -12.81
CA ASP A 74 4.58 9.56 -13.39
C ASP A 74 3.41 10.54 -13.11
N GLU A 75 3.45 11.71 -13.72
CA GLU A 75 2.42 12.75 -13.53
C GLU A 75 1.01 12.32 -13.99
N ALA A 76 0.93 11.57 -15.10
CA ALA A 76 -0.34 11.08 -15.63
C ALA A 76 -0.90 9.94 -14.76
N ALA A 77 -0.03 9.00 -14.37
CA ALA A 77 -0.38 7.91 -13.47
C ALA A 77 -0.82 8.44 -12.10
N ALA A 78 -0.14 9.45 -11.55
CA ALA A 78 -0.52 10.08 -10.29
C ALA A 78 -1.94 10.63 -10.34
N ARG A 79 -2.31 11.35 -11.41
CA ARG A 79 -3.69 11.84 -11.60
C ARG A 79 -4.70 10.69 -11.70
N ALA A 80 -4.40 9.65 -12.47
CA ALA A 80 -5.28 8.51 -12.63
C ALA A 80 -5.48 7.74 -11.32
N HIS A 81 -4.43 7.58 -10.51
CA HIS A 81 -4.51 6.97 -9.18
C HIS A 81 -5.35 7.79 -8.19
N LEU A 82 -5.29 9.11 -8.25
CA LEU A 82 -6.11 9.99 -7.40
C LEU A 82 -7.60 9.98 -7.78
N ALA A 83 -7.91 9.63 -9.03
CA ALA A 83 -9.28 9.52 -9.53
C ALA A 83 -9.89 8.11 -9.37
N ALA A 84 -9.09 7.13 -8.95
CA ALA A 84 -9.46 5.72 -8.78
C ALA A 84 -10.13 5.45 -7.42
#